data_AF-A0A5M5BRX4-F1
#
_entry.id   AF-A0A5M5BRX4-F1
#
_cell.length_a   1.000
_cell.length_b   1.000
_cell.length_c   1.000
_cell.angle_alpha   90.00
_cell.angle_beta   90.00
_cell.angle_gamma   90.00
#
_symmetry.space_group_name_H-M   'P 1'
#
loop_
_entity.id
_entity.type
_entity.pdbx_description
1 polymer ?
#
loop_
_entity_poly.entity_id
_entity_poly.type
_entity_poly.pdbx_seq_one_letter_code
_entity_poly.pdbx_strand_id
1 'polypeptide(L)'
;MIEVIKRRFALSTKGAKDFCKGVFFTTLLDIVLMLPAVFVFLFLEEYLRPVFQPSASVTHGILYYSILGIVFMIVMYIFAVLQYRSTYT
;
A
#
# COMPACT_ATOMS: atom_id res chain seq x y z
N MET A 1 -14.19 -12.37 18.44
CA MET A 1 -14.37 -11.88 17.05
C MET A 1 -14.76 -13.00 16.09
N ILE A 2 -13.98 -14.08 15.98
CA ILE A 2 -14.28 -15.20 15.06
C ILE A 2 -15.67 -15.81 15.28
N GLU A 3 -16.08 -16.11 16.52
CA GLU A 3 -17.43 -16.65 16.79
C GLU A 3 -18.57 -15.70 16.39
N VAL A 4 -18.36 -14.38 16.53
CA VAL A 4 -19.34 -13.38 16.06
C VAL A 4 -19.46 -13.42 14.54
N ILE A 5 -18.34 -13.49 13.83
CA ILE A 5 -18.28 -13.59 12.37
C ILE A 5 -18.89 -14.92 11.89
N LYS A 6 -18.55 -16.05 12.54
CA LYS A 6 -19.15 -17.36 12.25
C LYS A 6 -20.66 -17.33 12.36
N ARG A 7 -21.19 -16.82 13.48
CA ARG A 7 -22.64 -16.77 13.72
C ARG A 7 -23.36 -15.79 12.78
N ARG A 8 -22.75 -14.64 12.48
CA ARG A 8 -23.35 -13.60 11.65
C ARG A 8 -23.34 -13.91 10.16
N PHE A 9 -22.28 -14.57 9.68
CA PHE A 9 -22.12 -14.93 8.26
C PHE A 9 -22.33 -16.42 8.00
N ALA A 10 -22.78 -17.19 9.00
CA ALA A 10 -22.97 -18.64 8.94
C ALA A 10 -21.73 -19.41 8.42
N LEU A 11 -20.53 -18.98 8.82
CA LEU A 11 -19.27 -19.55 8.36
C LEU A 11 -18.80 -20.72 9.22
N SER A 12 -18.11 -21.67 8.58
CA SER A 12 -17.32 -22.68 9.29
C SER A 12 -16.16 -22.02 10.04
N THR A 13 -15.59 -22.72 11.03
CA THR A 13 -14.42 -22.19 11.78
C THR A 13 -13.25 -21.88 10.85
N LYS A 14 -13.04 -22.69 9.80
CA LYS A 14 -12.04 -22.45 8.77
C LYS A 14 -12.39 -21.19 7.96
N GLY A 15 -13.62 -21.10 7.46
CA GLY A 15 -14.08 -19.95 6.66
C GLY A 15 -13.98 -18.61 7.41
N ALA A 16 -14.31 -18.59 8.70
CA ALA A 16 -14.18 -17.37 9.51
C ALA A 16 -12.72 -16.96 9.76
N LYS A 17 -11.79 -17.92 9.86
CA LYS A 17 -10.35 -17.63 9.99
C LYS A 17 -9.78 -17.08 8.68
N ASP A 18 -10.15 -17.70 7.56
CA ASP A 18 -9.72 -17.27 6.23
C ASP A 18 -10.30 -15.89 5.89
N PHE A 19 -11.56 -15.62 6.26
CA PHE A 19 -12.16 -14.29 6.16
C PHE A 19 -11.37 -13.23 6.93
N CYS A 20 -11.05 -13.47 8.20
CA CYS A 20 -10.27 -12.50 8.98
C CYS A 20 -8.88 -12.24 8.37
N LYS A 21 -8.23 -13.29 7.85
CA LYS A 21 -6.95 -13.19 7.15
C LYS A 21 -7.08 -12.36 5.87
N GLY A 22 -8.12 -12.61 5.08
CA GLY A 22 -8.43 -11.87 3.86
C GLY A 22 -8.72 -10.40 4.12
N VAL A 23 -9.50 -10.08 5.16
CA VAL A 23 -9.75 -8.69 5.59
C VAL A 23 -8.43 -8.00 5.95
N PHE A 24 -7.58 -8.65 6.75
CA PHE A 24 -6.29 -8.08 7.15
C PHE A 24 -5.40 -7.73 5.95
N PHE A 25 -5.21 -8.66 5.01
CA PHE A 25 -4.38 -8.40 3.83
C PHE A 25 -5.03 -7.40 2.86
N THR A 26 -6.36 -7.36 2.77
CA THR A 26 -7.07 -6.36 1.97
C THR A 26 -6.87 -4.95 2.55
N THR A 27 -7.04 -4.78 3.86
CA THR A 27 -6.77 -3.48 4.50
C THR A 27 -5.32 -3.03 4.32
N LEU A 28 -4.37 -3.96 4.39
CA LEU A 28 -2.96 -3.65 4.16
C LEU A 28 -2.68 -3.26 2.70
N LEU A 29 -3.31 -3.94 1.75
CA LEU A 29 -3.24 -3.57 0.33
C LEU A 29 -3.83 -2.17 0.10
N ASP A 30 -4.97 -1.84 0.70
CA ASP A 30 -5.59 -0.51 0.56
C ASP A 30 -4.66 0.63 1.00
N ILE A 31 -3.92 0.44 2.11
CA ILE A 31 -2.90 1.40 2.55
C ILE A 31 -1.76 1.49 1.54
N VAL A 32 -1.29 0.35 1.04
CA VAL A 32 -0.16 0.27 0.10
C VAL A 32 -0.52 0.86 -1.27
N LEU A 33 -1.79 0.81 -1.68
CA LEU A 33 -2.28 1.45 -2.90
C LEU A 33 -2.21 2.99 -2.85
N MET A 34 -1.94 3.60 -1.68
CA MET A 34 -1.67 5.03 -1.56
C MET A 34 -0.24 5.42 -1.91
N LEU A 35 0.71 4.47 -2.02
CA LEU A 35 2.11 4.75 -2.32
C LEU A 35 2.34 5.58 -3.60
N PRO A 36 1.61 5.40 -4.71
CA PRO A 36 1.74 6.27 -5.89
C PRO A 36 1.41 7.73 -5.60
N ALA A 37 0.40 8.00 -4.76
CA ALA A 37 0.08 9.36 -4.36
C ALA A 37 1.20 9.94 -3.49
N VAL A 38 1.68 9.18 -2.50
CA VAL A 38 2.83 9.58 -1.65
C VAL A 38 4.06 9.90 -2.51
N PHE A 39 4.36 9.07 -3.52
CA PHE A 39 5.45 9.31 -4.45
C PHE A 39 5.34 10.66 -5.16
N VAL A 40 4.15 10.94 -5.71
CA VAL A 40 3.88 12.20 -6.42
C VAL A 40 4.03 13.39 -5.47
N PHE A 41 3.54 13.28 -4.22
CA PHE A 41 3.70 14.32 -3.22
C PHE A 41 5.17 14.58 -2.87
N LEU A 42 5.97 13.54 -2.62
CA LEU A 42 7.39 13.67 -2.34
C LEU A 42 8.12 14.38 -3.49
N PHE A 43 7.84 13.96 -4.73
CA PHE A 43 8.42 14.58 -5.92
C PHE A 43 8.02 16.06 -6.06
N LEU A 44 6.72 16.36 -5.97
CA LEU A 44 6.21 17.73 -6.11
C LEU A 44 6.72 18.64 -5.00
N GLU A 45 6.71 18.18 -3.74
CA GLU A 45 7.20 18.95 -2.61
C GLU A 45 8.65 19.41 -2.84
N GLU A 46 9.51 18.50 -3.32
CA GLU A 46 10.90 18.83 -3.57
C GLU A 46 11.09 19.72 -4.81
N TYR A 47 10.41 19.42 -5.92
CA TYR A 47 10.58 20.17 -7.18
C TYR A 47 9.89 21.53 -7.16
N LEU A 48 8.85 21.71 -6.34
CA LEU A 48 8.21 23.00 -6.13
C LEU A 48 8.90 23.83 -5.04
N ARG A 49 9.73 23.23 -4.18
CA ARG A 49 10.44 23.96 -3.12
C ARG A 49 11.21 25.19 -3.63
N PRO A 50 11.97 25.15 -4.74
CA PRO A 50 12.65 26.33 -5.28
C PRO A 50 11.71 27.44 -5.76
N VAL A 51 10.46 27.09 -6.13
CA VAL A 51 9.43 28.06 -6.56
C VAL A 51 8.96 28.91 -5.37
N PHE A 52 8.79 28.29 -4.20
CA PHE A 52 8.36 28.98 -2.99
C PHE A 52 9.52 29.57 -2.19
N GLN A 53 10.72 29.02 -2.34
CA GLN A 53 11.94 29.44 -1.66
C GLN A 53 13.10 29.48 -2.66
N PRO A 54 13.37 30.63 -3.30
CA PRO A 54 14.37 30.74 -4.38
C PRO A 54 15.80 30.37 -3.96
N SER A 55 16.10 30.38 -2.66
CA SER A 55 17.38 29.95 -2.09
C SER A 55 17.51 28.44 -1.91
N ALA A 56 16.42 27.68 -2.09
CA ALA A 56 16.42 26.23 -1.97
C ALA A 56 16.71 25.57 -3.33
N SER A 57 17.61 24.59 -3.35
CA SER A 57 17.90 23.77 -4.53
C SER A 57 17.16 22.44 -4.47
N VAL A 58 16.98 21.78 -5.61
CA VAL A 58 16.52 20.37 -5.66
C VAL A 58 17.65 19.48 -5.12
N THR A 59 17.35 18.61 -4.16
CA THR A 59 18.34 17.73 -3.50
C THR A 59 18.45 16.38 -4.22
N HIS A 60 17.35 15.81 -4.69
CA HIS A 60 17.31 14.51 -5.36
C HIS A 60 17.05 14.63 -6.87
N GLY A 61 17.94 14.01 -7.64
CA GLY A 61 17.81 13.93 -9.10
C GLY A 61 16.81 12.87 -9.57
N ILE A 62 16.58 12.81 -10.87
CA ILE A 62 15.63 11.88 -11.52
C ILE A 62 15.89 10.41 -11.12
N LEU A 63 17.16 9.99 -11.00
CA LEU A 63 17.52 8.61 -10.71
C LEU A 63 16.99 8.15 -9.34
N TYR A 64 16.99 9.03 -8.35
CA TYR A 64 16.46 8.74 -7.02
C TYR A 64 14.97 8.40 -7.10
N TYR A 65 14.20 9.24 -7.78
CA TYR A 65 12.77 9.04 -7.95
C TYR A 65 12.43 7.82 -8.82
N SER A 66 13.25 7.52 -9.83
CA SER A 66 13.09 6.28 -10.60
C SER A 66 13.27 5.03 -9.73
N ILE A 67 14.31 5.00 -8.88
CA ILE A 67 14.56 3.87 -7.97
C ILE A 67 13.44 3.77 -6.92
N LEU A 68 13.04 4.90 -6.33
CA LEU A 68 11.95 4.95 -5.35
C LEU A 68 10.63 4.41 -5.94
N GLY A 69 10.30 4.81 -7.17
CA GLY A 69 9.13 4.31 -7.89
C GLY A 69 9.17 2.79 -8.11
N ILE A 70 10.34 2.25 -8.49
CA ILE A 70 10.52 0.79 -8.63
C ILE A 70 10.32 0.08 -7.29
N VAL A 71 10.87 0.61 -6.21
CA VAL A 71 10.68 0.05 -4.86
C VAL A 71 9.20 0.03 -4.49
N PHE A 72 8.47 1.12 -4.73
CA PHE A 72 7.03 1.17 -4.45
C PHE A 72 6.25 0.15 -5.29
N MET A 73 6.57 0.00 -6.57
CA MET A 73 5.95 -1.03 -7.43
C MET A 73 6.19 -2.44 -6.91
N ILE A 74 7.42 -2.76 -6.47
CA ILE A 74 7.75 -4.07 -5.90
C ILE A 74 6.96 -4.32 -4.61
N VAL A 75 6.91 -3.33 -3.71
CA VAL A 75 6.16 -3.44 -2.45
C VAL A 75 4.67 -3.65 -2.73
N MET A 76 4.08 -2.86 -3.62
CA MET A 76 2.69 -3.00 -4.05
C MET A 76 2.41 -4.40 -4.61
N TYR A 77 3.28 -4.90 -5.49
CA TYR A 77 3.14 -6.21 -6.08
C TYR A 77 3.14 -7.33 -5.02
N ILE A 78 4.07 -7.28 -4.05
CA ILE A 78 4.14 -8.26 -2.97
C ILE A 78 2.82 -8.28 -2.17
N PHE A 79 2.30 -7.11 -1.78
CA PHE A 79 1.05 -7.05 -1.02
C PHE A 79 -0.17 -7.48 -1.84
N ALA A 80 -0.21 -7.15 -3.13
CA ALA A 80 -1.25 -7.63 -4.03
C ALA A 80 -1.25 -9.17 -4.13
N VAL A 81 -0.07 -9.80 -4.25
CA VAL A 81 0.06 -11.26 -4.26
C VAL A 81 -0.35 -11.88 -2.92
N LEU A 82 0.05 -11.27 -1.79
CA LEU A 82 -0.33 -11.76 -0.45
C LEU A 82 -1.86 -11.68 -0.23
N GLN A 83 -2.49 -10.59 -0.64
CA GLN A 83 -3.93 -10.40 -0.58
C GLN A 83 -4.66 -11.41 -1.48
N TYR A 84 -4.17 -11.59 -2.71
CA TYR A 84 -4.74 -12.53 -3.67
C TYR A 84 -4.72 -13.95 -3.11
N ARG A 85 -3.56 -14.39 -2.63
CA ARG A 85 -3.41 -15.71 -2.00
C ARG A 85 -4.31 -15.83 -0.77
N SER A 86 -4.40 -14.81 0.07
CA SER A 86 -5.28 -14.87 1.24
C SER A 86 -6.77 -14.98 0.90
N THR A 87 -7.19 -14.58 -0.30
CA THR A 87 -8.60 -14.55 -0.70
C THR A 87 -8.98 -15.78 -1.52
N TYR A 88 -8.09 -16.25 -2.39
CA TYR A 88 -8.39 -17.29 -3.39
C TYR A 88 -7.59 -18.59 -3.22
N THR A 89 -6.61 -18.66 -2.31
CA THR A 89 -5.72 -19.83 -2.15
C THR A 89 -5.57 -20.26 -0.69
#